data_AF-A0A8X6I734-F1
#
_entry.id   AF-A0A8X6I734-F1
#
_cell.length_a   1.000
_cell.length_b   1.000
_cell.length_c   1.000
_cell.angle_alpha   90.00
_cell.angle_beta   90.00
_cell.angle_gamma   90.00
#
_symmetry.space_group_name_H-M   'P 1'
#
loop_
_entity.id
_entity.type
_entity.pdbx_description
1 polymer ?
#
loop_
_entity_poly.entity_id
_entity_poly.type
_entity_poly.pdbx_seq_one_letter_code
_entity_poly.pdbx_strand_id
1 'polypeptide(L)'
;MIDCLSKYVELKPLNSTTAQSVITVMKSIYTTHGIPEDLVSDGGPPFNSNLMTNFFREWGIKHHVTPPHFPRANGQIERAVQTVKNSLTKAADEGKDLYVVLLDYRIQPAKDMQSPAELLMGRKLRTFLPSHPDKLKPTFDVERAKEALRKRQIIQNKYANKHATVLPVLHQNAKVWFKHKMKKPWKQETIIQVGPQPRSYIIKGEDGGVFRRNRFHIRQDYT
;
A
#
# COMPACT_ATOMS: atom_id res chain seq x y z
N MET A 1 0.45 -11.00 15.74
CA MET A 1 0.83 -12.31 15.16
C MET A 1 2.32 -12.35 14.94
N ILE A 2 2.94 -13.53 14.98
CA ILE A 2 4.38 -13.70 14.75
C ILE A 2 4.56 -14.82 13.73
N ASP A 3 5.39 -14.59 12.72
CA ASP A 3 5.83 -15.65 11.81
C ASP A 3 6.90 -16.52 12.48
N CYS A 4 6.69 -17.83 12.52
CA CYS A 4 7.56 -18.75 13.26
C CYS A 4 8.96 -18.88 12.66
N LEU A 5 9.09 -18.71 11.34
CA LEU A 5 10.35 -18.86 10.61
C LEU A 5 11.19 -17.58 10.70
N SER A 6 10.68 -16.48 10.18
CA SER A 6 11.37 -15.18 10.12
C SER A 6 11.40 -14.45 11.46
N LYS A 7 10.56 -14.84 12.41
CA LYS A 7 10.29 -14.09 13.66
C LYS A 7 9.70 -12.70 13.40
N TYR A 8 9.13 -12.48 12.21
CA TYR A 8 8.51 -11.21 11.86
C TYR A 8 7.23 -11.00 12.66
N VAL A 9 7.11 -9.83 13.28
CA VAL A 9 5.98 -9.49 14.17
C VAL A 9 5.04 -8.52 13.48
N GLU A 10 3.76 -8.91 13.44
CA GLU A 10 2.64 -8.02 13.10
C GLU A 10 1.88 -7.60 14.34
N LEU A 11 1.79 -6.28 14.51
CA LEU A 11 1.04 -5.63 15.57
C LEU A 11 -0.12 -4.84 14.95
N LYS A 12 -1.32 -5.12 15.42
CA LYS A 12 -2.54 -4.41 15.04
C LYS A 12 -3.35 -4.14 16.30
N PRO A 13 -3.85 -2.92 16.50
CA PRO A 13 -4.73 -2.61 17.61
C PRO A 13 -6.04 -3.39 17.46
N LEU A 14 -6.55 -3.90 18.57
CA LEU A 14 -7.85 -4.55 18.66
C LEU A 14 -8.77 -3.69 19.53
N ASN A 15 -9.95 -3.36 19.02
CA ASN A 15 -10.95 -2.60 19.77
C ASN A 15 -11.77 -3.50 20.71
N SER A 16 -11.79 -4.80 20.45
CA SER A 16 -12.54 -5.81 21.20
C SER A 16 -11.87 -7.18 21.05
N THR A 17 -11.99 -8.01 22.09
CA THR A 17 -11.50 -9.41 22.13
C THR A 17 -12.50 -10.41 21.54
N THR A 18 -13.60 -9.94 20.96
CA THR A 18 -14.58 -10.80 20.28
C THR A 18 -13.99 -11.50 19.06
N ALA A 19 -14.48 -12.72 18.76
CA ALA A 19 -14.02 -13.51 17.62
C ALA A 19 -14.11 -12.75 16.29
N GLN A 20 -15.19 -11.99 16.08
CA GLN A 20 -15.39 -11.21 14.85
C GLN A 20 -14.34 -10.10 14.66
N SER A 21 -14.02 -9.39 15.75
CA SER A 21 -12.98 -8.35 15.77
C SER A 21 -11.62 -8.96 15.43
N VAL A 22 -11.27 -10.08 16.06
CA VAL A 22 -10.00 -10.79 15.81
C VAL A 22 -9.90 -11.29 14.37
N ILE A 23 -10.96 -11.90 13.83
CA ILE A 23 -10.98 -12.38 12.43
C ILE A 23 -10.77 -11.23 11.45
N THR A 24 -11.38 -10.07 11.69
CA THR A 24 -11.20 -8.90 10.81
C THR A 24 -9.74 -8.46 10.77
N VAL A 25 -9.08 -8.44 11.93
CA VAL A 25 -7.65 -8.13 12.02
C VAL A 25 -6.79 -9.22 11.37
N MET A 26 -7.10 -10.50 11.58
CA MET A 26 -6.38 -11.62 10.95
C MET A 26 -6.48 -11.55 9.43
N LYS A 27 -7.68 -11.30 8.88
CA LYS A 27 -7.87 -11.08 7.44
C LYS A 27 -7.00 -9.94 6.93
N SER A 28 -6.89 -8.82 7.66
CA SER A 28 -6.00 -7.71 7.29
C SER A 28 -4.52 -8.08 7.29
N ILE A 29 -4.09 -8.98 8.18
CA ILE A 29 -2.71 -9.48 8.18
C ILE A 29 -2.50 -10.43 6.99
N TYR A 30 -3.47 -11.30 6.71
CA TYR A 30 -3.40 -12.26 5.61
C TYR A 30 -3.44 -11.62 4.23
N THR A 31 -4.08 -10.45 4.06
CA THR A 31 -3.97 -9.70 2.80
C THR A 31 -2.57 -9.16 2.52
N THR A 32 -1.74 -9.03 3.57
CA THR A 32 -0.36 -8.53 3.44
C THR A 32 0.63 -9.67 3.21
N HIS A 33 0.48 -10.76 3.96
CA HIS A 33 1.47 -11.85 4.01
C HIS A 33 1.03 -13.15 3.33
N GLY A 34 -0.25 -13.26 2.98
CA GLY A 34 -0.86 -14.52 2.56
C GLY A 34 -1.57 -15.24 3.69
N ILE A 35 -2.36 -16.26 3.33
CA ILE A 35 -3.06 -17.13 4.27
C ILE A 35 -2.07 -18.20 4.74
N PRO A 36 -1.84 -18.37 6.06
CA PRO A 36 -0.94 -19.40 6.57
C PRO A 36 -1.57 -20.79 6.44
N GLU A 37 -0.73 -21.81 6.22
CA GLU A 37 -1.17 -23.20 6.25
C GLU A 37 -1.48 -23.68 7.67
N ASP A 38 -0.59 -23.32 8.62
CA ASP A 38 -0.68 -23.71 10.03
C ASP A 38 -0.76 -22.47 10.92
N LEU A 39 -1.68 -22.49 11.88
CA LEU A 39 -1.82 -21.48 12.92
C LEU A 39 -1.74 -22.13 14.29
N VAL A 40 -0.89 -21.59 15.17
CA VAL A 40 -0.77 -22.03 16.55
C VAL A 40 -1.35 -20.97 17.48
N SER A 41 -2.28 -21.35 18.37
CA SER A 41 -2.79 -20.46 19.43
C SER A 41 -3.05 -21.21 20.73
N ASP A 42 -3.32 -20.47 21.80
CA ASP A 42 -3.89 -21.06 23.01
C ASP A 42 -5.33 -21.53 22.78
N GLY A 43 -5.83 -22.35 23.70
CA GLY A 43 -7.22 -22.82 23.73
C GLY A 43 -8.20 -21.82 24.36
N GLY A 44 -7.78 -20.56 24.55
CA GLY A 44 -8.58 -19.53 25.18
C GLY A 44 -9.58 -18.88 24.21
N PRO A 45 -10.63 -18.22 24.72
CA PRO A 45 -11.45 -17.33 23.90
C PRO A 45 -10.58 -16.19 23.32
N PRO A 46 -10.78 -15.78 22.05
CA PRO A 46 -11.84 -16.21 21.14
C PRO A 46 -11.48 -17.40 20.23
N PHE A 47 -10.29 -17.98 20.36
CA PHE A 47 -9.77 -18.99 19.43
C PHE A 47 -10.49 -20.34 19.52
N ASN A 48 -11.11 -20.65 20.65
CA ASN A 48 -11.91 -21.85 20.85
C ASN A 48 -13.39 -21.73 20.42
N SER A 49 -13.80 -20.58 19.86
CA SER A 49 -15.19 -20.35 19.47
C SER A 49 -15.56 -21.05 18.15
N ASN A 50 -16.81 -21.50 18.03
CA ASN A 50 -17.33 -22.12 16.79
C ASN A 50 -17.15 -21.21 15.56
N LEU A 51 -17.28 -19.90 15.75
CA LEU A 51 -17.09 -18.90 14.72
C LEU A 51 -15.65 -18.93 14.19
N MET A 52 -14.65 -19.01 15.08
CA MET A 52 -13.25 -19.10 14.70
C MET A 52 -12.92 -20.45 14.01
N THR A 53 -13.45 -21.55 14.54
CA THR A 53 -13.28 -22.89 13.93
C THR A 53 -13.83 -22.93 12.50
N ASN A 54 -15.01 -22.34 12.27
CA ASN A 54 -15.58 -22.23 10.92
C ASN A 54 -14.72 -21.35 10.00
N PHE A 55 -14.21 -20.23 10.51
CA PHE A 55 -13.29 -19.37 9.77
C PHE A 55 -12.02 -20.10 9.34
N PHE A 56 -11.37 -20.84 10.25
CA PHE A 56 -10.18 -21.62 9.90
C PHE A 56 -10.47 -22.69 8.85
N ARG A 57 -11.61 -23.38 8.95
CA ARG A 57 -12.03 -24.37 7.96
C ARG A 57 -12.26 -23.75 6.58
N GLU A 58 -13.00 -22.63 6.53
CA GLU A 58 -13.31 -21.92 5.27
C GLU A 58 -12.03 -21.40 4.58
N TRP A 59 -11.06 -20.93 5.37
CA TRP A 59 -9.81 -20.38 4.86
C TRP A 59 -8.72 -21.44 4.65
N GLY A 60 -9.00 -22.72 4.93
CA GLY A 60 -8.04 -23.82 4.76
C GLY A 60 -6.88 -23.81 5.76
N ILE A 61 -7.07 -23.18 6.93
CA ILE A 61 -6.06 -23.02 7.97
C ILE A 61 -6.13 -24.20 8.94
N LYS A 62 -5.01 -24.88 9.15
CA LYS A 62 -4.87 -25.90 10.18
C LYS A 62 -4.59 -25.24 11.51
N HIS A 63 -5.58 -25.21 12.38
CA HIS A 63 -5.48 -24.62 13.71
C HIS A 63 -4.97 -25.64 14.74
N HIS A 64 -3.78 -25.41 15.25
CA HIS A 64 -3.16 -26.18 16.32
C HIS A 64 -3.35 -25.47 17.65
N VAL A 65 -4.14 -26.06 18.52
CA VAL A 65 -4.36 -25.55 19.88
C VAL A 65 -3.26 -26.07 20.78
N THR A 66 -2.44 -25.18 21.34
CA THR A 66 -1.44 -25.58 22.34
C THR A 66 -2.14 -25.94 23.64
N PRO A 67 -1.81 -27.07 24.27
CA PRO A 67 -2.28 -27.37 25.62
C PRO A 67 -1.89 -26.26 26.59
N PRO A 68 -2.72 -25.99 27.63
CA PRO A 68 -2.28 -25.12 28.72
C PRO A 68 -0.96 -25.67 29.29
N HIS A 69 0.03 -24.79 29.46
CA HIS A 69 1.38 -25.10 29.93
C HIS A 69 2.28 -25.93 28.98
N PHE A 70 2.32 -25.62 27.68
CA PHE A 70 3.34 -26.17 26.75
C PHE A 70 4.56 -25.22 26.63
N PRO A 71 5.60 -25.33 27.47
CA PRO A 71 6.55 -24.24 27.72
C PRO A 71 7.56 -24.05 26.59
N ARG A 72 7.84 -25.10 25.81
CA ARG A 72 8.83 -25.06 24.72
C ARG A 72 8.32 -24.38 23.46
N ALA A 73 7.09 -24.67 23.04
CA ALA A 73 6.47 -24.08 21.86
C ALA A 73 6.06 -22.63 22.12
N ASN A 74 5.45 -22.37 23.28
CA ASN A 74 5.06 -21.01 23.66
C ASN A 74 6.27 -20.16 24.07
N GLY A 75 7.32 -20.73 24.67
CA GLY A 75 8.45 -19.97 25.19
C GLY A 75 9.18 -19.10 24.14
N GLN A 76 9.24 -19.52 22.88
CA GLN A 76 9.81 -18.67 21.82
C GLN A 76 8.89 -17.50 21.47
N ILE A 77 7.58 -17.75 21.35
CA ILE A 77 6.57 -16.71 21.08
C ILE A 77 6.49 -15.74 22.27
N GLU A 78 6.45 -16.27 23.49
CA GLU A 78 6.44 -15.50 24.75
C GLU A 78 7.67 -14.60 24.85
N ARG A 79 8.88 -15.11 24.56
CA ARG A 79 10.09 -14.28 24.53
C ARG A 79 9.98 -13.17 23.49
N ALA A 80 9.54 -13.48 22.27
CA ALA A 80 9.38 -12.48 21.22
C ALA A 80 8.34 -11.41 21.60
N VAL A 81 7.19 -11.83 22.12
CA VAL A 81 6.14 -10.94 22.63
C VAL A 81 6.67 -10.08 23.78
N GLN A 82 7.43 -10.66 24.71
CA GLN A 82 8.02 -9.93 25.83
C GLN A 82 9.01 -8.88 25.34
N THR A 83 9.89 -9.22 24.40
CA THR A 83 10.83 -8.26 23.81
C THR A 83 10.08 -7.10 23.16
N VAL A 84 9.06 -7.40 22.35
CA VAL A 84 8.27 -6.37 21.67
C VAL A 84 7.52 -5.50 22.67
N LYS A 85 6.88 -6.08 23.69
CA LYS A 85 6.21 -5.33 24.76
C LYS A 85 7.18 -4.41 25.49
N ASN A 86 8.34 -4.91 25.91
CA ASN A 86 9.35 -4.12 26.59
C ASN A 86 9.84 -2.94 25.72
N SER A 87 10.06 -3.18 24.42
CA SER A 87 10.45 -2.12 23.48
C SER A 87 9.37 -1.05 23.33
N LEU A 88 8.09 -1.45 23.23
CA LEU A 88 6.96 -0.53 23.11
C LEU A 88 6.71 0.25 24.40
N THR A 89 6.83 -0.38 25.57
CA THR A 89 6.69 0.30 26.87
C THR A 89 7.74 1.38 27.03
N LYS A 90 9.01 1.06 26.79
CA LYS A 90 10.10 2.05 26.81
C LYS A 90 9.88 3.18 25.81
N ALA A 91 9.38 2.84 24.61
CA ALA A 91 9.06 3.84 23.61
C ALA A 91 7.96 4.81 24.08
N ALA A 92 6.93 4.28 24.73
CA ALA A 92 5.85 5.09 25.29
C ALA A 92 6.35 6.01 26.42
N ASP A 93 7.19 5.49 27.31
CA ASP A 93 7.79 6.26 28.43
C ASP A 93 8.68 7.41 27.92
N GLU A 94 9.40 7.19 26.82
CA GLU A 94 10.27 8.17 26.17
C GLU A 94 9.54 9.08 25.16
N GLY A 95 8.23 8.89 24.95
CA GLY A 95 7.44 9.65 23.97
C GLY A 95 7.80 9.39 22.50
N LYS A 96 8.38 8.23 22.18
CA LYS A 96 8.77 7.82 20.83
C LYS A 96 7.59 7.25 20.05
N ASP A 97 7.65 7.40 18.72
CA ASP A 97 6.68 6.79 17.83
C ASP A 97 6.80 5.24 17.84
N LEU A 98 5.72 4.58 18.26
CA LEU A 98 5.64 3.12 18.35
C LEU A 98 5.85 2.43 17.00
N TYR A 99 5.48 3.06 15.88
CA TYR A 99 5.69 2.51 14.55
C TYR A 99 7.16 2.52 14.14
N VAL A 100 7.92 3.51 14.59
CA VAL A 100 9.37 3.57 14.37
C VAL A 100 10.05 2.46 15.17
N VAL A 101 9.66 2.27 16.43
CA VAL A 101 10.22 1.20 17.27
C VAL A 101 9.85 -0.20 16.74
N LEU A 102 8.65 -0.37 16.20
CA LEU A 102 8.27 -1.60 15.51
C LEU A 102 9.10 -1.83 14.24
N LEU A 103 9.39 -0.78 13.47
CA LEU A 103 10.29 -0.87 12.32
C LEU A 103 11.69 -1.30 12.78
N ASP A 104 12.22 -0.68 13.82
CA ASP A 104 13.54 -0.99 14.40
C ASP A 104 13.63 -2.45 14.85
N TYR A 105 12.58 -2.97 15.49
CA TYR A 105 12.50 -4.39 15.84
C TYR A 105 12.58 -5.30 14.61
N ARG A 106 11.85 -4.96 13.54
CA ARG A 106 11.77 -5.78 12.30
C ARG A 106 13.09 -5.82 11.52
N ILE A 107 13.90 -4.77 11.61
CA ILE A 107 15.18 -4.64 10.90
C ILE A 107 16.37 -5.10 11.74
N GLN A 108 16.19 -5.38 13.03
CA GLN A 108 17.28 -5.75 13.92
C GLN A 108 17.68 -7.22 13.68
N PRO A 109 18.91 -7.49 13.18
CA PRO A 109 19.38 -8.86 13.00
C PRO A 109 19.58 -9.55 14.35
N ALA A 110 19.31 -10.85 14.40
CA ALA A 110 19.72 -11.67 15.52
C ALA A 110 21.21 -12.03 15.41
N LYS A 111 21.81 -12.50 16.50
CA LYS A 111 23.21 -12.95 16.50
C LYS A 111 23.39 -14.03 15.44
N ASP A 112 24.23 -13.73 14.44
CA ASP A 112 24.55 -14.59 13.28
C ASP A 112 23.38 -14.91 12.32
N MET A 113 22.30 -14.11 12.33
CA MET A 113 21.16 -14.30 11.43
C MET A 113 20.64 -12.98 10.86
N GLN A 114 20.03 -13.04 9.68
CA GLN A 114 19.37 -11.89 9.05
C GLN A 114 18.22 -11.37 9.92
N SER A 115 17.82 -10.11 9.68
CA SER A 115 16.68 -9.51 10.38
C SER A 115 15.36 -10.17 9.98
N PRO A 116 14.32 -10.10 10.83
CA PRO A 116 13.01 -10.64 10.50
C PRO A 116 12.44 -10.13 9.18
N ALA A 117 12.63 -8.84 8.87
CA ALA A 117 12.17 -8.26 7.61
C ALA A 117 12.93 -8.80 6.39
N GLU A 118 14.23 -9.07 6.52
CA GLU A 118 15.02 -9.67 5.45
C GLU A 118 14.62 -11.12 5.19
N LEU A 119 14.42 -11.91 6.24
CA LEU A 119 14.00 -13.31 6.12
C LEU A 119 12.62 -13.43 5.48
N LEU A 120 11.68 -12.53 5.85
CA LEU A 120 10.32 -12.57 5.30
C LEU A 120 10.23 -11.97 3.89
N MET A 121 10.88 -10.84 3.63
CA MET A 121 10.70 -10.07 2.39
C MET A 121 11.82 -10.28 1.36
N GLY A 122 12.88 -11.01 1.71
CA GLY A 122 14.04 -11.24 0.84
C GLY A 122 14.84 -9.97 0.51
N ARG A 123 14.68 -8.90 1.29
CA ARG A 123 15.36 -7.61 1.08
C ARG A 123 15.51 -6.82 2.36
N LYS A 124 16.49 -5.92 2.41
CA LYS A 124 16.61 -4.93 3.47
C LYS A 124 15.56 -3.82 3.32
N LEU A 125 15.00 -3.39 4.44
CA LEU A 125 14.13 -2.22 4.49
C LEU A 125 14.95 -0.94 4.60
N ARG A 126 14.47 0.14 3.98
CA ARG A 126 15.05 1.47 4.13
C ARG A 126 14.57 2.07 5.45
N THR A 127 15.49 2.64 6.21
CA THR A 127 15.25 3.17 7.56
C THR A 127 15.73 4.62 7.63
N PHE A 128 15.60 5.24 8.80
CA PHE A 128 16.13 6.60 9.04
C PHE A 128 17.67 6.62 9.07
N LEU A 129 18.31 5.47 9.27
CA LEU A 129 19.76 5.36 9.22
C LEU A 129 20.24 5.32 7.76
N PRO A 130 21.30 6.08 7.42
CA PRO A 130 21.86 6.06 6.07
C PRO A 130 22.37 4.66 5.75
N SER A 131 21.93 4.13 4.60
CA SER A 131 22.36 2.84 4.08
C SER A 131 22.76 2.97 2.62
N HIS A 132 23.77 2.21 2.21
CA HIS A 132 24.21 2.21 0.82
C HIS A 132 23.09 1.67 -0.08
N PRO A 133 22.74 2.33 -1.20
CA PRO A 133 21.65 1.91 -2.08
C PRO A 133 21.75 0.46 -2.55
N ASP A 134 22.96 -0.04 -2.77
CA ASP A 134 23.17 -1.43 -3.18
C ASP A 134 22.73 -2.45 -2.13
N LYS A 135 22.77 -2.09 -0.84
CA LYS A 135 22.30 -2.98 0.25
C LYS A 135 20.78 -3.09 0.28
N LEU A 136 20.05 -2.18 -0.39
CA LEU A 136 18.59 -2.18 -0.46
C LEU A 136 18.04 -2.90 -1.71
N LYS A 137 18.92 -3.33 -2.62
CA LYS A 137 18.52 -4.07 -3.81
C LYS A 137 17.98 -5.46 -3.39
N PRO A 138 16.81 -5.87 -3.89
CA PRO A 138 16.32 -7.23 -3.68
C PRO A 138 17.27 -8.25 -4.31
N THR A 139 17.25 -9.48 -3.81
CA THR A 139 18.05 -10.58 -4.34
C THR A 139 17.54 -11.14 -5.67
N PHE A 140 16.28 -10.86 -6.05
CA PHE A 140 15.70 -11.28 -7.32
C PHE A 140 15.88 -10.23 -8.43
N ASP A 141 15.80 -10.67 -9.69
CA ASP A 141 16.06 -9.82 -10.86
C ASP A 141 14.97 -8.75 -11.07
N VAL A 142 15.19 -7.60 -10.45
CA VAL A 142 14.31 -6.43 -10.52
C VAL A 142 14.32 -5.80 -11.91
N GLU A 143 15.43 -5.84 -12.65
CA GLU A 143 15.51 -5.18 -13.96
C GLU A 143 14.64 -5.91 -14.99
N ARG A 144 14.66 -7.25 -14.98
CA ARG A 144 13.73 -8.06 -15.77
C ARG A 144 12.27 -7.77 -15.43
N ALA A 145 11.94 -7.65 -14.14
CA ALA A 145 10.59 -7.32 -13.70
C ALA A 145 10.16 -5.89 -14.15
N LYS A 146 11.05 -4.91 -14.04
CA LYS A 146 10.82 -3.53 -14.53
C LYS A 146 10.62 -3.49 -16.03
N GLU A 147 11.41 -4.23 -16.79
CA GLU A 147 11.28 -4.28 -18.24
C GLU A 147 9.94 -4.89 -18.65
N ALA A 148 9.53 -5.99 -18.02
CA ALA A 148 8.22 -6.60 -18.22
C ALA A 148 7.07 -5.64 -17.87
N LEU A 149 7.20 -4.89 -16.77
CA LEU A 149 6.22 -3.88 -16.36
C LEU A 149 6.12 -2.73 -17.38
N ARG A 150 7.25 -2.21 -17.88
CA ARG A 150 7.28 -1.18 -18.92
C ARG A 150 6.60 -1.67 -20.20
N LYS A 151 6.90 -2.89 -20.65
CA LYS A 151 6.24 -3.50 -21.81
C LYS A 151 4.72 -3.57 -21.60
N ARG A 152 4.26 -4.02 -20.43
CA ARG A 152 2.83 -4.05 -20.09
C ARG A 152 2.19 -2.67 -20.11
N GLN A 153 2.84 -1.65 -19.56
CA GLN A 153 2.32 -0.27 -19.55
C GLN A 153 2.21 0.32 -20.95
N ILE A 154 3.20 0.09 -21.83
CA ILE A 154 3.16 0.52 -23.23
C ILE A 154 1.96 -0.12 -23.94
N ILE A 155 1.74 -1.42 -23.76
CA ILE A 155 0.62 -2.16 -24.33
C ILE A 155 -0.72 -1.58 -23.81
N GLN A 156 -0.84 -1.37 -22.50
CA GLN A 156 -2.05 -0.81 -21.88
C GLN A 156 -2.35 0.60 -22.39
N ASN A 157 -1.33 1.46 -22.50
CA ASN A 157 -1.47 2.80 -23.07
C ASN A 157 -1.86 2.76 -24.55
N LYS A 158 -1.33 1.82 -25.33
CA LYS A 158 -1.71 1.62 -26.75
C LYS A 158 -3.20 1.24 -26.87
N TYR A 159 -3.69 0.32 -26.03
CA TYR A 159 -5.10 -0.04 -26.01
C TYR A 159 -6.00 1.11 -25.53
N ALA A 160 -5.61 1.80 -24.45
CA ALA A 160 -6.35 2.96 -23.94
C ALA A 160 -6.45 4.09 -24.98
N ASN A 161 -5.39 4.31 -25.76
CA ASN A 161 -5.35 5.32 -26.81
C ASN A 161 -5.87 4.83 -28.17
N LYS A 162 -6.29 3.56 -28.32
CA LYS A 162 -6.72 2.98 -29.61
C LYS A 162 -7.91 3.73 -30.23
N HIS A 163 -8.78 4.28 -29.39
CA HIS A 163 -9.94 5.08 -29.80
C HIS A 163 -9.75 6.58 -29.54
N ALA A 164 -8.55 6.99 -29.10
CA ALA A 164 -8.26 8.38 -28.82
C ALA A 164 -7.94 9.11 -30.14
N THR A 165 -8.85 9.96 -30.60
CA THR A 165 -8.60 10.85 -31.72
C THR A 165 -7.61 11.94 -31.31
N VAL A 166 -6.55 12.14 -32.09
CA VAL A 166 -5.63 13.27 -31.90
C VAL A 166 -6.37 14.54 -32.33
N LEU A 167 -6.74 15.36 -31.35
CA LEU A 167 -7.39 16.64 -31.62
C LEU A 167 -6.34 17.65 -32.14
N PRO A 168 -6.63 18.41 -33.21
CA PRO A 168 -5.69 19.39 -33.77
C PRO A 168 -5.29 20.44 -32.72
N VAL A 169 -4.07 20.94 -32.84
CA VAL A 169 -3.56 22.04 -32.00
C VAL A 169 -4.34 23.31 -32.29
N LEU A 170 -4.72 24.03 -31.24
CA LEU A 170 -5.43 25.31 -31.36
C LEU A 170 -4.42 26.44 -31.24
N HIS A 171 -4.48 27.41 -32.15
CA HIS A 171 -3.55 28.54 -32.16
C HIS A 171 -3.99 29.66 -31.22
N GLN A 172 -3.04 30.50 -30.82
CA GLN A 172 -3.29 31.72 -30.05
C GLN A 172 -4.29 32.62 -30.81
N ASN A 173 -5.21 33.25 -30.08
CA ASN A 173 -6.31 34.07 -30.59
C ASN A 173 -7.40 33.33 -31.37
N ALA A 174 -7.38 31.98 -31.42
CA ALA A 174 -8.50 31.23 -31.98
C ALA A 174 -9.75 31.37 -31.10
N LYS A 175 -10.90 31.60 -31.75
CA LYS A 175 -12.22 31.55 -31.10
C LYS A 175 -12.58 30.09 -30.84
N VAL A 176 -12.95 29.80 -29.60
CA VAL A 176 -13.24 28.45 -29.16
C VAL A 176 -14.44 28.42 -28.23
N TRP A 177 -15.17 27.32 -28.30
CA TRP A 177 -16.25 27.03 -27.38
C TRP A 177 -15.71 26.19 -26.23
N PHE A 178 -15.90 26.64 -24.98
CA PHE A 178 -15.68 25.77 -23.82
C PHE A 178 -16.77 25.91 -22.76
N LYS A 179 -16.88 24.87 -21.93
CA LYS A 179 -17.79 24.85 -20.78
C LYS A 179 -17.09 25.32 -19.52
N HIS A 180 -17.61 26.39 -18.90
CA HIS A 180 -17.18 26.85 -17.57
C HIS A 180 -17.39 25.78 -16.49
N LYS A 181 -18.53 25.07 -16.55
CA LYS A 181 -18.92 23.92 -15.71
C LYS A 181 -19.66 22.89 -16.58
N MET A 182 -19.53 21.60 -16.28
CA MET A 182 -20.08 20.49 -17.12
C MET A 182 -21.59 20.63 -17.43
N LYS A 183 -22.37 21.16 -16.49
CA LYS A 183 -23.83 21.38 -16.60
C LYS A 183 -24.26 22.73 -17.20
N LYS A 184 -23.32 23.62 -17.57
CA LYS A 184 -23.62 24.93 -18.15
C LYS A 184 -23.50 24.92 -19.69
N PRO A 185 -24.16 25.86 -20.39
CA PRO A 185 -24.03 26.00 -21.84
C PRO A 185 -22.59 26.32 -22.23
N TRP A 186 -22.25 26.02 -23.48
CA TRP A 186 -20.97 26.40 -24.07
C TRP A 186 -20.93 27.93 -24.22
N LYS A 187 -19.77 28.53 -23.90
CA LYS A 187 -19.51 29.94 -24.18
C LYS A 187 -18.36 30.06 -25.18
N GLN A 188 -18.46 31.04 -26.07
CA GLN A 188 -17.44 31.35 -27.07
C GLN A 188 -16.42 32.31 -26.45
N GLU A 189 -15.15 31.94 -26.44
CA GLU A 189 -14.06 32.71 -25.82
C GLU A 189 -12.76 32.54 -26.62
N THR A 190 -11.73 33.30 -26.27
CA THR A 190 -10.47 33.36 -27.03
C THR A 190 -9.33 32.68 -26.30
N ILE A 191 -8.55 31.87 -27.02
CA ILE A 191 -7.33 31.27 -26.48
C ILE A 191 -6.24 32.34 -26.34
N ILE A 192 -5.72 32.51 -25.12
CA ILE A 192 -4.57 33.38 -24.86
C ILE A 192 -3.29 32.67 -25.28
N GLN A 193 -3.09 31.42 -24.83
CA GLN A 193 -1.86 30.67 -25.09
C GLN A 193 -2.02 29.17 -24.84
N VAL A 194 -1.10 28.38 -25.38
CA VAL A 194 -0.93 26.97 -25.03
C VAL A 194 -0.35 26.92 -23.61
N GLY A 195 -0.94 26.10 -22.74
CA GLY A 195 -0.51 25.94 -21.36
C GLY A 195 0.78 25.12 -21.23
N PRO A 196 1.40 25.08 -20.04
CA PRO A 196 2.69 24.44 -19.81
C PRO A 196 2.66 22.91 -19.87
N GLN A 197 1.48 22.29 -20.02
CA GLN A 197 1.30 20.85 -20.10
C GLN A 197 0.71 20.45 -21.45
N PRO A 198 1.02 19.24 -21.96
CA PRO A 198 0.44 18.73 -23.19
C PRO A 198 -1.08 18.80 -23.15
N ARG A 199 -1.70 19.25 -24.25
CA ARG A 199 -3.16 19.40 -24.39
C ARG A 199 -3.80 20.38 -23.38
N SER A 200 -3.05 21.26 -22.72
CA SER A 200 -3.59 22.31 -21.86
C SER A 200 -3.61 23.65 -22.61
N TYR A 201 -4.66 24.44 -22.41
CA TYR A 201 -4.80 25.80 -22.98
C TYR A 201 -5.27 26.78 -21.91
N ILE A 202 -4.88 28.04 -22.06
CA ILE A 202 -5.30 29.16 -21.21
C ILE A 202 -6.26 30.04 -22.03
N ILE A 203 -7.45 30.25 -21.51
CA ILE A 203 -8.58 30.91 -22.19
C ILE A 203 -8.97 32.16 -21.40
N LYS A 204 -9.27 33.25 -22.10
CA LYS A 204 -9.79 34.49 -21.52
C LYS A 204 -11.29 34.60 -21.73
N GLY A 205 -12.03 34.78 -20.64
CA GLY A 205 -13.44 35.12 -20.69
C GLY A 205 -13.70 36.56 -20.97
N GLU A 206 -14.85 36.83 -21.59
CA GLU A 206 -15.38 38.19 -21.77
C GLU A 206 -15.52 38.90 -20.41
N ASP A 207 -15.86 38.16 -19.37
CA ASP A 207 -15.92 38.62 -17.97
C ASP A 207 -14.52 38.92 -17.36
N GLY A 208 -13.44 38.83 -18.13
CA GLY A 208 -12.05 39.08 -17.71
C GLY A 208 -11.37 37.91 -16.98
N GLY A 209 -12.09 36.83 -16.69
CA GLY A 209 -11.56 35.64 -16.01
C GLY A 209 -10.59 34.81 -16.88
N VAL A 210 -9.53 34.27 -16.28
CA VAL A 210 -8.55 33.41 -16.96
C VAL A 210 -8.74 31.95 -16.53
N PHE A 211 -8.95 31.06 -17.49
CA PHE A 211 -9.25 29.65 -17.22
C PHE A 211 -8.26 28.72 -17.92
N ARG A 212 -7.77 27.72 -17.18
CA ARG A 212 -6.96 26.63 -17.73
C ARG A 212 -7.84 25.41 -18.02
N ARG A 213 -7.80 24.89 -19.26
CA ARG A 213 -8.62 23.74 -19.69
C ARG A 213 -7.85 22.78 -20.59
N ASN A 214 -8.24 21.50 -20.54
CA ASN A 214 -7.71 20.47 -21.42
C ASN A 214 -8.37 20.54 -22.81
N ARG A 215 -7.64 20.18 -23.87
CA ARG A 215 -8.09 20.14 -25.27
C ARG A 215 -9.40 19.40 -25.49
N PHE A 216 -9.67 18.37 -24.68
CA PHE A 216 -10.91 17.60 -24.71
C PHE A 216 -12.16 18.43 -24.37
N HIS A 217 -12.02 19.46 -23.53
CA HIS A 217 -13.12 20.34 -23.10
C HIS A 217 -13.29 21.59 -23.98
N ILE A 218 -12.53 21.68 -25.07
CA ILE A 218 -12.51 22.84 -25.97
C ILE A 218 -12.94 22.36 -27.36
N ARG A 219 -13.92 23.02 -27.95
CA ARG A 219 -14.33 22.82 -29.35
C ARG A 219 -13.87 24.02 -30.17
N GLN A 220 -13.26 23.73 -31.33
CA GLN A 220 -12.90 24.78 -32.27
C GLN A 220 -14.19 25.33 -32.88
N ASP A 221 -14.26 26.65 -32.99
CA ASP A 221 -15.31 27.31 -33.75
C ASP A 221 -14.94 27.24 -35.24
N TYR A 222 -15.84 26.73 -36.07
CA TYR A 222 -15.63 26.62 -37.53
C TYR A 222 -16.37 27.71 -38.32
N THR A 223 -16.94 28.68 -37.60
CA THR A 223 -17.77 29.77 -38.15
C THR A 223 -16.93 30.97 -38.55
#